data_AF-A0A7K2X5D5-F1
#
_entry.id   AF-A0A7K2X5D5-F1
#
_cell.length_a   1.000
_cell.length_b   1.000
_cell.length_c   1.000
_cell.angle_alpha   90.00
_cell.angle_beta   90.00
_cell.angle_gamma   90.00
#
_symmetry.space_group_name_H-M   'P 1'
#
loop_
_entity.id
_entity.type
_entity.pdbx_description
1 polymer ?
#
loop_
_entity_poly.entity_id
_entity_poly.type
_entity_poly.pdbx_seq_one_letter_code
_entity_poly.pdbx_strand_id
1 'polypeptide(L)'
;MLAAMPPTPTPAPTPAPGAPRVRERGDACPGALRLHSADDGHLARLRLPAGRLTPRQVEVLAHAAEALGDGRISVTSRGNAELRGLADDCGAELAA
;
A
#
# COMPACT_ATOMS: atom_id res chain seq x y z
N MET A 1 9.15 24.40 18.88
CA MET A 1 8.79 25.01 17.57
C MET A 1 7.59 24.25 17.03
N LEU A 2 6.42 24.90 16.93
CA LEU A 2 5.21 24.26 16.42
C LEU A 2 5.26 24.34 14.88
N ALA A 3 5.45 23.21 14.20
CA ALA A 3 5.44 23.18 12.74
C ALA A 3 4.02 23.52 12.23
N ALA A 4 3.93 24.47 11.30
CA ALA A 4 2.68 24.83 10.65
C ALA A 4 2.11 23.61 9.92
N MET A 5 0.84 23.25 10.21
CA MET A 5 0.13 22.26 9.42
C MET A 5 -0.11 22.81 8.01
N PRO A 6 0.14 22.01 6.94
CA PRO A 6 -0.18 22.43 5.58
C PRO A 6 -1.69 22.66 5.44
N PRO A 7 -2.12 23.57 4.55
CA PRO A 7 -3.52 23.90 4.37
C PRO A 7 -4.31 22.67 3.92
N THR A 8 -5.56 22.56 4.40
CA THR A 8 -6.49 21.52 3.98
C THR A 8 -6.76 21.66 2.48
N PRO A 9 -6.51 20.63 1.66
CA PRO A 9 -6.79 20.72 0.23
C PRO A 9 -8.30 20.83 -0.02
N THR A 10 -8.68 21.57 -1.05
CA THR A 10 -10.07 21.70 -1.52
C THR A 10 -10.66 20.32 -1.84
N PRO A 11 -11.90 20.01 -1.41
CA PRO A 11 -12.51 18.73 -1.75
C PRO A 11 -12.72 18.60 -3.25
N ALA A 12 -12.30 17.47 -3.81
CA ALA A 12 -12.47 17.15 -5.22
C ALA A 12 -13.97 17.03 -5.58
N PRO A 13 -14.38 17.38 -6.81
CA PRO A 13 -15.76 17.22 -7.27
C PRO A 13 -16.20 15.76 -7.18
N THR A 14 -17.50 15.55 -6.92
CA THR A 14 -18.07 14.19 -6.87
C THR A 14 -18.03 13.59 -8.28
N PRO A 15 -17.32 12.47 -8.50
CA PRO A 15 -17.28 11.81 -9.79
C PRO A 15 -18.61 11.12 -10.07
N ALA A 16 -18.93 11.00 -11.36
CA ALA A 16 -20.13 10.32 -11.83
C ALA A 16 -20.20 8.87 -11.32
N PRO A 17 -21.40 8.31 -11.12
CA PRO A 17 -21.58 6.90 -10.76
C PRO A 17 -20.83 6.00 -11.75
N GLY A 18 -19.94 5.14 -11.24
CA GLY A 18 -19.17 4.18 -12.06
C GLY A 18 -17.81 4.69 -12.57
N ALA A 19 -17.47 5.97 -12.39
CA ALA A 19 -16.16 6.47 -12.81
C ALA A 19 -15.03 6.01 -11.87
N PRO A 20 -13.86 5.59 -12.40
CA PRO A 20 -12.70 5.26 -11.58
C PRO A 20 -12.26 6.48 -10.77
N ARG A 21 -12.17 6.31 -9.45
CA ARG A 21 -11.76 7.38 -8.53
C ARG A 21 -10.24 7.37 -8.41
N VAL A 22 -9.59 8.20 -9.22
CA VAL A 22 -8.15 8.45 -9.10
C VAL A 22 -7.94 9.52 -8.02
N ARG A 23 -7.11 9.24 -7.01
CA ARG A 23 -6.72 10.26 -6.03
C ARG A 23 -5.52 11.03 -6.61
N GLU A 24 -5.63 12.35 -6.71
CA GLU A 24 -4.56 13.21 -7.22
C GLU A 24 -3.34 13.27 -6.30
N ARG A 25 -3.51 13.01 -5.00
CA ARG A 25 -2.39 12.96 -4.06
C ARG A 25 -1.66 11.63 -4.21
N GLY A 26 -0.38 11.71 -4.60
CA GLY A 26 0.53 10.56 -4.60
C GLY A 26 0.53 9.82 -3.26
N ASP A 27 0.81 8.52 -3.30
CA ASP A 27 0.73 7.70 -2.11
C ASP A 27 1.77 8.16 -1.07
N ALA A 28 1.29 8.67 0.05
CA ALA A 28 2.13 9.02 1.20
C ALA A 28 2.44 7.80 2.09
N CYS A 29 1.77 6.67 1.85
CA CYS A 29 2.09 5.43 2.53
C CYS A 29 3.26 4.73 1.82
N PRO A 30 4.21 4.17 2.58
CA PRO A 30 5.19 3.29 1.99
C PRO A 30 4.49 2.08 1.40
N GLY A 31 4.69 1.85 0.11
CA GLY A 31 4.08 0.79 -0.68
C GLY A 31 5.12 0.22 -1.64
N ALA A 32 4.73 -0.60 -2.62
CA ALA A 32 5.68 -1.23 -3.53
C ALA A 32 6.60 -0.22 -4.26
N LEU A 33 6.09 0.97 -4.58
CA LEU A 33 6.86 2.05 -5.22
C LEU A 33 7.83 2.78 -4.28
N ARG A 34 7.67 2.61 -2.97
CA ARG A 34 8.55 3.19 -1.95
C ARG A 34 8.47 2.38 -0.67
N LEU A 35 9.38 1.44 -0.51
CA LEU A 35 9.46 0.62 0.68
C LEU A 35 9.87 1.47 1.91
N HIS A 36 9.42 1.05 3.09
CA HIS A 36 9.84 1.64 4.37
C HIS A 36 10.87 0.74 5.04
N SER A 37 11.95 1.30 5.57
CA SER A 37 12.90 0.54 6.39
C SER A 37 12.27 0.19 7.75
N ALA A 38 12.43 -1.05 8.17
CA ALA A 38 12.04 -1.58 9.47
C ALA A 38 13.16 -2.49 10.03
N ASP A 39 13.05 -2.91 11.29
CA ASP A 39 14.09 -3.71 11.95
C ASP A 39 14.25 -5.11 11.35
N ASP A 40 13.20 -5.61 10.71
CA ASP A 40 13.11 -6.92 10.07
C ASP A 40 13.43 -6.90 8.56
N GLY A 41 13.83 -5.73 8.03
CA GLY A 41 13.99 -5.50 6.58
C GLY A 41 13.03 -4.41 6.13
N HIS A 42 12.60 -4.46 4.87
CA HIS A 42 11.66 -3.47 4.35
C HIS A 42 10.19 -3.86 4.55
N LEU A 43 9.31 -2.85 4.58
CA LEU A 43 7.87 -2.97 4.67
C LEU A 43 7.18 -2.27 3.49
N ALA A 44 6.20 -2.96 2.92
CA ALA A 44 5.27 -2.42 1.93
C ALA A 44 3.83 -2.51 2.46
N ARG A 45 3.09 -1.39 2.40
CA ARG A 45 1.65 -1.37 2.63
C ARG A 45 0.90 -1.31 1.30
N LEU A 46 0.05 -2.29 1.07
CA LEU A 46 -0.80 -2.40 -0.11
C LEU A 46 -2.20 -1.87 0.21
N ARG A 47 -2.66 -0.89 -0.55
CA ARG A 47 -4.00 -0.33 -0.39
C ARG A 47 -5.03 -1.25 -1.02
N LEU A 48 -6.03 -1.62 -0.23
CA LEU A 48 -7.13 -2.46 -0.70
C LEU A 48 -8.42 -1.62 -0.73
N PRO A 49 -8.91 -1.22 -1.92
CA PRO A 49 -10.17 -0.50 -2.02
C PRO A 49 -11.30 -1.26 -1.33
N ALA A 50 -11.93 -0.62 -0.35
CA ALA A 50 -12.95 -1.22 0.52
C ALA A 50 -12.49 -2.50 1.27
N GLY A 51 -11.18 -2.75 1.40
CA GLY A 51 -10.65 -3.97 2.02
C GLY A 51 -10.96 -5.25 1.26
N ARG A 52 -11.29 -5.16 -0.05
CA ARG A 52 -11.73 -6.32 -0.85
C ARG A 52 -10.59 -6.84 -1.71
N LEU A 53 -10.47 -8.16 -1.75
CA LEU A 53 -9.58 -8.90 -2.65
C LEU A 53 -10.39 -10.00 -3.35
N THR A 54 -10.06 -10.27 -4.61
CA THR A 54 -10.52 -11.48 -5.29
C THR A 54 -9.65 -12.68 -4.85
N PRO A 55 -10.12 -13.93 -5.00
CA PRO A 55 -9.31 -15.11 -4.70
C PRO A 55 -7.95 -15.08 -5.40
N ARG A 56 -7.94 -14.69 -6.69
CA ARG A 56 -6.69 -14.56 -7.46
C ARG A 56 -5.74 -13.52 -6.89
N GLN A 57 -6.24 -12.39 -6.40
CA GLN A 57 -5.38 -11.37 -5.79
C GLN A 57 -4.81 -11.85 -4.44
N VAL A 58 -5.56 -12.66 -3.69
CA VAL A 58 -5.05 -13.29 -2.46
C VAL A 58 -3.91 -14.25 -2.78
N GLU A 59 -4.04 -15.09 -3.80
CA GLU A 59 -2.96 -16.00 -4.24
C GLU A 59 -1.69 -15.24 -4.65
N VAL A 60 -1.84 -14.17 -5.46
CA VAL A 60 -0.71 -13.33 -5.87
C VAL A 60 -0.04 -12.71 -4.66
N LEU A 61 -0.83 -12.22 -3.69
CA LEU A 61 -0.30 -11.63 -2.47
C LEU A 61 0.44 -12.65 -1.59
N ALA A 62 -0.08 -13.88 -1.50
CA ALA A 62 0.56 -14.96 -0.77
C ALA A 62 1.90 -15.33 -1.40
N HIS A 63 1.94 -15.51 -2.72
CA HIS A 63 3.19 -15.77 -3.44
C HIS A 63 4.20 -14.64 -3.27
N ALA A 64 3.76 -13.37 -3.34
CA ALA A 64 4.64 -12.23 -3.11
C ALA A 64 5.20 -12.21 -1.68
N ALA A 65 4.39 -12.53 -0.67
CA ALA A 65 4.83 -12.63 0.71
C ALA A 65 5.90 -13.71 0.91
N GLU A 66 5.72 -14.88 0.29
CA GLU A 66 6.65 -16.01 0.36
C GLU A 66 7.95 -15.75 -0.43
N ALA A 67 7.84 -15.16 -1.61
CA ALA A 67 8.99 -14.97 -2.50
C ALA A 67 9.86 -13.77 -2.10
N LEU A 68 9.24 -12.69 -1.61
CA LEU A 68 9.91 -11.40 -1.41
C LEU A 68 10.05 -11.00 0.06
N GLY A 69 9.29 -11.61 0.97
CA GLY A 69 9.23 -11.22 2.37
C GLY A 69 9.33 -12.38 3.34
N ASP A 70 8.74 -12.22 4.53
CA ASP A 70 8.75 -13.19 5.61
C ASP A 70 7.66 -14.28 5.52
N GLY A 71 6.96 -14.36 4.39
CA GLY A 71 5.85 -15.30 4.17
C GLY A 71 4.55 -14.92 4.88
N ARG A 72 4.47 -13.75 5.53
CA ARG A 72 3.29 -13.33 6.29
C ARG A 72 2.60 -12.13 5.63
N ILE A 73 1.27 -12.17 5.67
CA ILE A 73 0.41 -11.04 5.28
C ILE A 73 -0.29 -10.54 6.53
N SER A 74 -0.09 -9.27 6.87
CA SER A 74 -0.84 -8.62 7.95
C SER A 74 -1.94 -7.72 7.38
N VAL A 75 -3.11 -7.68 8.02
CA VAL A 75 -4.19 -6.76 7.66
C VAL A 75 -4.29 -5.68 8.74
N THR A 76 -4.20 -4.42 8.32
CA THR A 76 -4.33 -3.26 9.21
C THR A 76 -5.77 -3.05 9.65
N SER A 77 -5.99 -2.28 10.72
CA SER A 77 -7.33 -1.87 11.17
C SER A 77 -8.15 -1.10 10.12
N ARG A 78 -7.49 -0.57 9.07
CA ARG A 78 -8.16 0.11 7.94
C ARG A 78 -8.38 -0.81 6.73
N GLY A 79 -8.14 -2.11 6.86
CA GLY A 79 -8.35 -3.11 5.80
C GLY A 79 -7.28 -3.11 4.70
N ASN A 80 -6.14 -2.45 4.90
CA ASN A 80 -4.99 -2.56 3.98
C ASN A 80 -4.12 -3.76 4.35
N ALA A 81 -3.43 -4.35 3.37
CA ALA A 81 -2.45 -5.41 3.61
C ALA A 81 -1.04 -4.84 3.82
N GLU A 82 -0.22 -5.57 4.56
CA GLU A 82 1.20 -5.27 4.82
C GLU A 82 2.05 -6.52 4.60
N LEU A 83 3.16 -6.32 3.91
CA LEU A 83 4.25 -7.29 3.76
C LEU A 83 5.50 -6.74 4.47
N ARG A 84 6.27 -7.64 5.09
CA ARG A 84 7.46 -7.35 5.89
C ARG A 84 8.61 -8.26 5.49
N GLY A 85 9.82 -7.93 5.96
CA GLY A 85 11.01 -8.68 5.64
C GLY A 85 11.45 -8.55 4.18
N LEU A 86 11.03 -7.48 3.51
CA LEU A 86 11.32 -7.25 2.10
C LEU A 86 12.80 -6.89 1.91
N ALA A 87 13.40 -7.36 0.82
CA ALA A 87 14.74 -6.94 0.39
C ALA A 87 14.72 -5.50 -0.19
N ASP A 88 15.84 -4.79 -0.11
CA ASP A 88 15.98 -3.39 -0.51
C ASP A 88 15.59 -3.13 -1.98
N ASP A 89 15.79 -4.10 -2.87
CA ASP A 89 15.63 -3.99 -4.32
C ASP A 89 14.36 -4.62 -4.88
N CYS A 90 13.53 -5.26 -4.05
CA CYS A 90 12.36 -6.00 -4.52
C CYS A 90 11.12 -5.12 -4.78
N GLY A 91 11.20 -3.81 -4.55
CA GLY A 91 10.05 -2.90 -4.67
C GLY A 91 9.46 -2.86 -6.08
N ALA A 92 10.30 -2.88 -7.11
CA ALA A 92 9.86 -2.89 -8.51
C ALA A 92 9.15 -4.20 -8.88
N GLU A 93 9.66 -5.34 -8.40
CA GLU A 93 9.04 -6.65 -8.59
C GLU A 93 7.70 -6.74 -7.87
N LEU A 94 7.61 -6.23 -6.64
CA LEU A 94 6.36 -6.16 -5.89
C LEU A 94 5.31 -5.25 -6.55
N ALA A 95 5.73 -4.28 -7.37
CA ALA A 95 4.86 -3.34 -8.06
C ALA A 95 4.39 -3.82 -9.44
N ALA A 96 4.94 -4.94 -9.96
CA ALA A 96 4.63 -5.51 -11.27
C ALA A 96 3.30 -6.26 -11.29
#